data_AF-A0A1I6QKN7-F1
#
_entry.id   AF-A0A1I6QKN7-F1
#
_cell.length_a   1.000
_cell.length_b   1.000
_cell.length_c   1.000
_cell.angle_alpha   90.00
_cell.angle_beta   90.00
_cell.angle_gamma   90.00
#
_symmetry.space_group_name_H-M   'P 1'
#
loop_
_entity.id
_entity.type
_entity.pdbx_description
1 polymer ?
#
loop_
_entity_poly.entity_id
_entity_poly.type
_entity_poly.pdbx_seq_one_letter_code
_entity_poly.pdbx_strand_id
1 'polypeptide(L)'
;MTRAVHYRDRNAFLQDRAPGSFWISGPEETGEQSFIFFCPCGCGDKSVLKVGSGFKPKHGPSWSWNGSTTAPELAPSVNWQSHWHGWLREGVWRSC
;
A
#
# COMPACT_ATOMS: atom_id res chain seq x y z
N MET A 1 -12.27 7.63 6.40
CA MET A 1 -12.02 6.47 5.51
C MET A 1 -11.62 7.02 4.14
N THR A 2 -10.62 6.42 3.49
CA THR A 2 -10.06 6.95 2.23
C THR A 2 -10.00 5.83 1.21
N ARG A 3 -10.57 6.04 0.02
CA ARG A 3 -10.56 5.02 -1.03
C ARG A 3 -9.18 4.96 -1.67
N ALA A 4 -8.64 3.76 -1.80
CA ALA A 4 -7.36 3.55 -2.46
C ALA A 4 -7.54 3.69 -3.98
N VAL A 5 -6.63 4.45 -4.60
CA VAL A 5 -6.57 4.62 -6.04
C VAL A 5 -5.29 3.98 -6.53
N HIS A 6 -5.41 2.99 -7.42
CA HIS A 6 -4.26 2.35 -8.04
C HIS A 6 -3.81 3.14 -9.27
N TYR A 7 -2.52 3.48 -9.30
CA TYR A 7 -1.88 4.07 -10.48
C TYR A 7 -1.02 3.01 -11.16
N ARG A 8 -1.22 2.80 -12.46
CA ARG A 8 -0.35 1.94 -13.27
C ARG A 8 0.97 2.63 -13.60
N ASP A 9 0.91 3.92 -13.93
CA ASP A 9 2.07 4.74 -14.22
C ASP A 9 2.63 5.36 -12.94
N ARG A 10 3.92 5.11 -12.69
CA ARG A 10 4.61 5.59 -11.48
C ARG A 10 4.82 7.11 -11.48
N ASN A 11 5.00 7.73 -12.64
CA ASN A 11 5.23 9.17 -12.70
C ASN A 11 3.94 9.93 -12.42
N ALA A 12 2.82 9.50 -12.99
CA ALA A 12 1.48 10.01 -12.70
C ALA A 12 1.14 9.89 -11.21
N PHE A 13 1.44 8.73 -10.60
CA PHE A 13 1.30 8.52 -9.16
C PHE A 13 2.07 9.55 -8.33
N LEU A 14 3.35 9.76 -8.63
CA LEU A 14 4.23 10.67 -7.88
C LEU A 14 3.86 12.15 -8.08
N GLN A 15 3.26 12.48 -9.22
CA GLN A 15 2.78 13.83 -9.54
C GLN A 15 1.45 14.15 -8.85
N ASP A 16 0.49 13.23 -8.90
CA ASP A 16 -0.87 13.46 -8.40
C ASP A 16 -0.97 13.44 -6.87
N ARG A 17 -0.29 12.47 -6.22
CA ARG A 17 -0.22 12.36 -4.76
C ARG A 17 -1.59 12.28 -4.05
N ALA A 18 -2.61 11.74 -4.71
CA ALA A 18 -3.93 11.57 -4.11
C ALA A 18 -3.85 10.83 -2.76
N PRO A 19 -4.54 11.28 -1.70
CA PRO A 19 -4.53 10.61 -0.40
C PRO A 19 -4.96 9.14 -0.50
N GLY A 20 -4.17 8.23 0.08
CA GLY A 20 -4.45 6.79 0.04
C GLY A 20 -4.24 6.14 -1.33
N SER A 21 -3.80 6.89 -2.35
CA SER A 21 -3.36 6.29 -3.61
C SER A 21 -2.16 5.40 -3.41
N PHE A 22 -2.00 4.43 -4.30
CA PHE A 22 -0.87 3.52 -4.28
C PHE A 22 -0.39 3.15 -5.67
N TRP A 23 0.86 2.73 -5.70
CA TRP A 23 1.53 2.09 -6.81
C TRP A 23 2.21 0.82 -6.30
N ILE A 24 2.16 -0.25 -7.07
CA ILE A 24 2.82 -1.51 -6.74
C ILE A 24 3.77 -1.91 -7.87
N SER A 25 4.97 -2.34 -7.53
CA SER A 25 5.93 -2.86 -8.51
C SER A 25 5.47 -4.20 -9.09
N GLY A 26 6.08 -4.61 -10.21
CA GLY A 26 6.04 -6.02 -10.59
C GLY A 26 6.65 -6.92 -9.51
N PRO A 27 6.27 -8.21 -9.46
CA PRO A 27 6.88 -9.18 -8.56
C PRO A 27 8.35 -9.43 -8.94
N GLU A 28 9.20 -9.49 -7.91
CA GLU A 28 10.57 -10.00 -8.01
C GLU A 28 10.56 -11.54 -8.17
N GLU A 29 11.72 -12.15 -8.41
CA GLU A 29 11.85 -13.62 -8.57
C GLU A 29 11.29 -14.40 -7.36
N THR A 30 11.35 -13.82 -6.17
CA THR A 30 10.84 -14.38 -4.92
C THR A 30 9.34 -14.14 -4.69
N GLY A 31 8.67 -13.41 -5.59
CA GLY A 31 7.27 -12.99 -5.46
C GLY A 31 7.04 -11.80 -4.54
N GLU A 32 8.12 -11.17 -4.05
CA GLU A 32 8.07 -9.94 -3.26
C GLU A 32 7.87 -8.70 -4.16
N GLN A 33 7.22 -7.68 -3.63
CA GLN A 33 6.88 -6.44 -4.33
C GLN A 33 7.06 -5.23 -3.43
N SER A 34 7.32 -4.08 -4.05
CA SER A 34 7.27 -2.78 -3.40
C SER A 34 5.89 -2.16 -3.56
N PHE A 35 5.21 -1.90 -2.45
CA PHE A 35 3.92 -1.21 -2.41
C PHE A 35 4.13 0.20 -1.85
N ILE A 36 3.99 1.22 -2.68
CA ILE A 36 4.16 2.62 -2.30
C ILE A 36 2.78 3.24 -2.17
N PHE A 37 2.51 3.97 -1.08
CA PHE A 37 1.26 4.68 -0.90
C PHE A 37 1.46 6.08 -0.33
N PHE A 38 0.56 7.00 -0.69
CA PHE A 38 0.47 8.31 -0.05
C PHE A 38 -0.42 8.23 1.20
N CYS A 39 -0.05 8.98 2.26
CA CYS A 39 -0.73 8.94 3.55
C CYS A 39 -2.23 9.13 3.34
N PRO A 40 -3.09 8.19 3.80
CA PRO A 40 -4.53 8.34 3.67
C PRO A 40 -5.08 9.49 4.52
N CYS A 41 -4.27 10.04 5.44
CA CYS A 41 -4.53 11.26 6.20
C CYS A 41 -4.52 12.55 5.36
N GLY A 42 -3.91 12.52 4.16
CA GLY A 42 -3.85 13.67 3.27
C GLY A 42 -2.67 14.62 3.48
N CYS A 43 -1.69 14.30 4.33
CA CYS A 43 -0.51 15.15 4.54
C CYS A 43 0.44 15.22 3.32
N GLY A 44 0.27 14.36 2.33
CA GLY A 44 1.11 14.31 1.12
C GLY A 44 2.40 13.52 1.27
N ASP A 45 2.71 13.01 2.47
CA ASP A 45 3.83 12.10 2.67
C ASP A 45 3.51 10.72 2.07
N LYS A 46 4.56 9.97 1.70
CA LYS A 46 4.45 8.61 1.18
C LYS A 46 5.33 7.65 1.96
N SER A 47 4.90 6.40 2.00
CA SER A 47 5.66 5.30 2.60
C SER A 47 5.76 4.12 1.63
N VAL A 48 6.77 3.28 1.85
CA VAL A 48 7.04 2.08 1.06
C VAL A 48 6.90 0.87 1.97
N LEU A 49 6.07 -0.08 1.54
CA LEU A 49 5.84 -1.34 2.21
C LEU A 49 6.43 -2.48 1.37
N LYS A 50 7.08 -3.43 2.04
CA LYS A 50 7.47 -4.69 1.41
C LYS A 50 6.29 -5.65 1.48
N VAL A 51 5.82 -6.14 0.34
CA VAL A 51 4.66 -7.03 0.29
C VAL A 51 4.96 -8.31 -0.47
N GLY A 52 4.23 -9.39 -0.17
CA GLY A 52 4.25 -10.63 -0.94
C GLY A 52 2.85 -10.96 -1.43
N SER A 53 2.72 -11.41 -2.69
CA SER A 53 1.41 -11.77 -3.26
C SER A 53 0.93 -13.12 -2.70
N GLY A 54 -0.03 -13.08 -1.78
CA GLY A 54 -0.59 -14.25 -1.09
C GLY A 54 0.26 -14.76 0.07
N PHE A 55 1.34 -14.08 0.43
CA PHE A 55 2.20 -14.45 1.55
C PHE A 55 2.82 -13.23 2.21
N LYS A 56 3.19 -13.35 3.49
CA LYS A 56 3.95 -12.31 4.19
C LYS A 56 5.46 -12.56 4.03
N PRO A 57 6.24 -11.63 3.44
CA PRO A 57 7.70 -11.75 3.35
C PRO A 57 8.35 -12.00 4.73
N LYS A 58 9.38 -12.84 4.79
CA LYS A 58 9.95 -13.31 6.08
C LYS A 58 10.81 -12.28 6.80
N HIS A 59 11.43 -11.35 6.06
CA HIS A 59 12.46 -10.48 6.61
C HIS A 59 11.97 -9.03 6.74
N GLY A 60 12.01 -8.51 7.98
CA GLY A 60 11.66 -7.13 8.29
C GLY A 60 10.15 -6.83 8.32
N PRO A 61 9.76 -5.55 8.47
CA PRO A 61 8.37 -5.12 8.37
C PRO A 61 7.81 -5.42 6.99
N SER A 62 6.80 -6.28 6.92
CA SER A 62 6.26 -6.79 5.67
C SER A 62 4.78 -7.13 5.78
N TRP A 63 4.11 -7.19 4.63
CA TRP A 63 2.67 -7.45 4.53
C TRP A 63 2.36 -8.52 3.49
N SER A 64 1.31 -9.28 3.75
CA SER A 64 0.62 -10.08 2.74
C SER A 64 -0.28 -9.16 1.93
N TRP A 65 -0.16 -9.28 0.61
CA TRP A 65 -0.95 -8.59 -0.39
C TRP A 65 -1.84 -9.59 -1.11
N ASN A 66 -3.12 -9.28 -1.31
CA ASN A 66 -4.06 -10.21 -1.94
C ASN A 66 -3.95 -10.31 -3.47
N GLY A 67 -3.06 -9.55 -4.12
CA GLY A 67 -2.93 -9.55 -5.58
C GLY A 67 -3.90 -8.62 -6.33
N SER A 68 -4.89 -8.02 -5.65
CA SER A 68 -5.99 -7.32 -6.31
C SER A 68 -5.80 -5.80 -6.36
N THR A 69 -5.77 -5.22 -7.56
CA THR A 69 -5.70 -3.75 -7.71
C THR A 69 -7.05 -3.05 -7.65
N THR A 70 -8.16 -3.80 -7.73
CA THR A 70 -9.53 -3.27 -7.67
C THR A 70 -10.12 -3.33 -6.26
N ALA A 71 -9.74 -4.35 -5.49
CA ALA A 71 -10.08 -4.53 -4.09
C ALA A 71 -8.80 -4.83 -3.30
N PRO A 72 -7.88 -3.85 -3.21
CA PRO A 72 -6.58 -4.03 -2.57
C PRO A 72 -6.74 -4.31 -1.08
N GLU A 73 -5.97 -5.29 -0.59
CA GLU A 73 -5.94 -5.68 0.82
C GLU A 73 -4.53 -5.97 1.32
N LEU A 74 -4.23 -5.45 2.52
CA LEU A 74 -2.98 -5.71 3.21
C LEU A 74 -3.24 -6.32 4.60
N ALA A 75 -2.43 -7.33 4.94
CA ALA A 75 -2.41 -7.95 6.26
C ALA A 75 -0.96 -8.14 6.72
N PRO A 76 -0.56 -7.73 7.95
CA PRO A 76 -1.37 -7.15 9.04
C PRO A 76 -1.76 -5.67 8.79
N SER A 77 -2.19 -4.93 9.82
CA SER A 77 -2.37 -3.48 9.72
C SER A 77 -1.09 -2.78 9.29
N VAL A 78 -1.24 -1.63 8.65
CA VAL A 78 -0.13 -0.72 8.35
C VAL A 78 0.00 0.23 9.54
N ASN A 79 1.13 0.12 10.23
CA ASN A 79 1.51 1.04 11.30
C ASN A 79 2.72 1.86 10.83
N TRP A 80 2.44 3.07 10.37
CA TRP A 80 3.43 4.10 10.08
C TRP A 80 3.37 5.15 11.18
N GLN A 81 4.35 5.07 12.08
CA GLN A 81 4.43 5.92 13.27
C GLN A 81 4.27 7.41 12.91
N SER A 82 3.47 8.12 13.70
CA SER A 82 3.13 9.56 13.55
C SER A 82 2.30 9.95 12.32
N HIS A 83 2.02 9.06 11.38
CA HIS A 83 1.27 9.39 10.16
C HIS A 83 -0.02 8.56 10.00
N TRP A 84 0.06 7.24 10.17
CA TRP A 84 -1.07 6.36 9.87
C TRP A 84 -1.02 5.06 10.67
N HIS A 85 -2.15 4.68 11.28
CA HIS A 85 -2.35 3.35 11.82
C HIS A 85 -3.73 2.82 11.42
N GLY A 86 -3.77 1.75 10.63
CA GLY A 86 -5.02 1.20 10.14
C GLY A 86 -4.85 0.07 9.13
N TRP A 87 -5.94 -0.27 8.44
CA TRP A 87 -5.97 -1.34 7.44
C TRP A 87 -6.32 -0.81 6.05
N LEU A 88 -5.75 -1.46 5.03
CA LEU A 88 -6.28 -1.42 3.68
C LEU A 88 -7.09 -2.69 3.46
N ARG A 89 -8.41 -2.55 3.29
CA ARG A 89 -9.34 -3.67 3.05
C ARG A 89 -10.37 -3.28 2.01
N GLU A 90 -10.66 -4.18 1.08
CA GLU A 90 -11.64 -3.98 0.01
C GLU A 90 -11.49 -2.63 -0.73
N GLY A 91 -10.25 -2.14 -0.94
CA GLY A 91 -10.07 -0.83 -1.59
C GLY A 91 -10.22 0.39 -0.69
N VAL A 92 -10.30 0.22 0.62
CA VAL A 92 -10.52 1.32 1.56
C VAL A 92 -9.50 1.30 2.69
N TRP A 93 -8.83 2.42 2.88
CA TRP A 93 -8.04 2.73 4.07
C TRP A 93 -8.97 3.11 5.22
N ARG A 94 -8.90 2.33 6.30
CA ARG A 94 -9.65 2.53 7.55
C ARG A 94 -8.67 2.63 8.71
N SER A 95 -8.77 3.70 9.50
CA SER A 95 -7.96 3.84 10.71
C SER A 95 -8.40 2.82 11.77
N CYS A 96 -7.46 2.49 12.68
CA CYS A 96 -7.76 1.80 13.93
C CYS A 96 -8.69 2.64 14.82
#